data_AF-A0A354ZEG9-F1
#
_entry.id   AF-A0A354ZEG9-F1
#
_cell.length_a   1.000
_cell.length_b   1.000
_cell.length_c   1.000
_cell.angle_alpha   90.00
_cell.angle_beta   90.00
_cell.angle_gamma   90.00
#
_symmetry.space_group_name_H-M   'P 1'
#
loop_
_entity.id
_entity.type
_entity.pdbx_description
1 polymer ?
#
loop_
_entity_poly.entity_id
_entity_poly.type
_entity_poly.pdbx_seq_one_letter_code
_entity_poly.pdbx_strand_id
1 'polypeptide(L)'
;MPSVHCRVACPWRGDCRYAEHFVAGMHDSGRAITIGHTTAGSSGTSVRLEAAGFEFQVSRWREYRADGSLIEGHGVPADIVVRPTIAGIAGGVDTVLAVALDYLRSR
;
A
#
# COMPACT_ATOMS: atom_id res chain seq x y z
N MET A 1 -10.73 2.33 20.85
CA MET A 1 -9.68 1.39 20.38
C MET A 1 -8.66 2.21 19.62
N PRO A 2 -7.34 2.10 19.88
CA PRO A 2 -6.38 2.99 19.23
C PRO A 2 -6.30 2.59 17.76
N SER A 3 -6.77 3.48 16.89
CA SER A 3 -6.71 3.31 15.44
C SER A 3 -5.24 3.39 15.01
N VAL A 4 -4.73 2.28 14.49
CA VAL A 4 -3.41 2.25 13.86
C VAL A 4 -3.59 2.88 12.48
N HIS A 5 -2.97 4.02 12.23
CA HIS A 5 -3.08 4.73 10.96
C HIS A 5 -1.95 4.29 10.04
N CYS A 6 -2.26 3.36 9.14
CA CYS A 6 -1.27 2.89 8.18
C CYS A 6 -1.30 3.80 6.97
N ARG A 7 -0.24 4.58 6.80
CA ARG A 7 0.03 5.34 5.59
C ARG A 7 1.01 4.55 4.74
N VAL A 8 0.51 3.87 3.70
CA VAL A 8 1.37 3.35 2.64
C VAL A 8 1.09 4.17 1.39
N ALA A 9 1.85 5.26 1.25
CA ALA A 9 2.01 5.90 -0.04
C ALA A 9 3.14 5.15 -0.76
N CYS A 10 2.83 4.46 -1.86
CA CYS A 10 3.83 3.81 -2.70
C CYS A 10 3.99 4.62 -4.01
N PRO A 11 4.71 5.74 -3.99
CA PRO A 11 5.00 6.47 -5.21
C PRO A 11 6.07 5.69 -5.97
N TRP A 12 5.65 4.86 -6.92
CA TRP A 12 6.42 4.50 -8.11
C TRP A 12 7.95 4.40 -7.91
N ARG A 13 8.40 3.28 -7.35
CA ARG A 13 9.69 2.57 -7.59
C ARG A 13 9.71 1.43 -6.58
N GLY A 14 9.75 0.19 -7.07
CA GLY A 14 9.44 -0.99 -6.28
C GLY A 14 10.33 -1.16 -5.06
N ASP A 15 9.76 -0.96 -3.87
CA ASP A 15 10.01 -1.81 -2.70
C ASP A 15 8.95 -1.56 -1.61
N CYS A 16 7.74 -2.09 -1.79
CA CYS A 16 6.72 -2.17 -0.71
C CYS A 16 6.31 -3.63 -0.45
N ARG A 17 7.15 -4.57 -0.83
CA ARG A 17 6.95 -6.03 -0.81
C ARG A 17 6.23 -6.58 0.44
N TYR A 18 6.60 -6.11 1.63
CA TYR A 18 5.98 -6.53 2.90
C TYR A 18 4.93 -5.55 3.45
N ALA A 19 4.89 -4.32 2.93
CA ALA A 19 3.92 -3.32 3.34
C ALA A 19 2.52 -3.70 2.87
N GLU A 20 2.39 -4.30 1.68
CA GLU A 20 1.12 -4.84 1.15
C GLU A 20 0.44 -5.80 2.14
N HIS A 21 1.17 -6.78 2.66
CA HIS A 21 0.66 -7.75 3.64
C HIS A 21 0.19 -7.13 4.93
N PHE A 22 0.99 -6.19 5.44
CA PHE A 22 0.65 -5.49 6.66
C PHE A 22 -0.63 -4.66 6.49
N VAL A 23 -0.74 -3.91 5.39
CA VAL A 23 -1.93 -3.12 5.09
C VAL A 23 -3.15 -4.01 4.87
N ALA A 24 -3.02 -5.09 4.09
CA ALA A 24 -4.08 -6.07 3.86
C ALA A 24 -4.60 -6.61 5.20
N GLY A 25 -3.69 -7.09 6.07
CA GLY A 25 -4.06 -7.64 7.37
C GLY A 25 -4.74 -6.61 8.29
N MET A 26 -4.28 -5.36 8.30
CA MET A 26 -4.85 -4.30 9.14
C MET A 26 -6.21 -3.80 8.62
N HIS A 27 -6.35 -3.67 7.30
CA HIS A 27 -7.60 -3.31 6.62
C HIS A 27 -8.65 -4.43 6.76
N ASP A 28 -8.31 -5.66 6.38
CA ASP A 28 -9.25 -6.78 6.30
C ASP A 28 -9.73 -7.23 7.69
N SER A 29 -8.93 -6.99 8.72
CA SER A 29 -9.35 -7.24 10.11
C SER A 29 -10.16 -6.10 10.73
N GLY A 30 -10.33 -4.97 10.04
CA GLY A 30 -11.01 -3.78 10.56
C GLY A 30 -10.29 -3.11 11.74
N ARG A 31 -8.99 -3.41 11.95
CA ARG A 31 -8.20 -2.86 13.07
C ARG A 31 -7.58 -1.50 12.76
N ALA A 32 -7.51 -1.14 11.49
CA ALA A 32 -7.03 0.15 11.01
C ALA A 32 -8.05 0.75 10.04
N ILE A 33 -7.98 2.07 9.90
CA ILE A 33 -8.50 2.75 8.72
C ILE A 33 -7.31 3.13 7.83
N THR A 34 -7.44 2.85 6.55
CA THR A 34 -6.43 3.14 5.53
C THR A 34 -6.79 4.41 4.78
N ILE A 35 -5.84 5.33 4.67
CA ILE A 35 -6.05 6.65 4.04
C ILE A 35 -4.95 6.85 3.01
N GLY A 36 -5.32 7.08 1.75
CA GLY A 36 -4.37 7.23 0.65
C GLY A 36 -4.90 6.67 -0.66
N HIS A 37 -4.08 5.92 -1.39
CA HIS A 37 -4.48 5.28 -2.64
C HIS A 37 -4.35 3.76 -2.54
N THR A 38 -4.94 3.06 -3.51
CA THR A 38 -4.71 1.62 -3.68
C THR A 38 -3.22 1.32 -3.78
N THR A 39 -2.76 0.31 -3.05
CA THR A 39 -1.35 -0.11 -3.07
C THR A 39 -0.96 -0.70 -4.44
N ALA A 40 0.33 -0.98 -4.65
CA ALA A 40 0.86 -1.39 -5.95
C ALA A 40 0.45 -2.83 -6.33
N GLY A 41 0.15 -3.68 -5.35
CA GLY A 41 -0.28 -5.05 -5.60
C GLY A 41 0.89 -5.97 -5.91
N SER A 42 1.88 -5.99 -5.01
CA SER A 42 3.03 -6.90 -5.08
C SER A 42 3.19 -7.64 -3.77
N SER A 43 3.25 -8.97 -3.86
CA SER A 43 3.45 -9.91 -2.75
C SER A 43 4.89 -9.96 -2.23
N GLY A 44 5.85 -9.49 -3.04
CA GLY A 44 7.24 -9.42 -2.65
C GLY A 44 8.02 -10.72 -2.63
N THR A 45 7.35 -11.84 -2.89
CA THR A 45 7.99 -13.15 -2.95
C THR A 45 8.59 -13.38 -4.33
N SER A 46 9.81 -12.87 -4.58
CA SER A 46 10.55 -13.10 -5.83
C SER A 46 11.65 -14.16 -5.68
N VAL A 47 11.96 -14.84 -6.77
CA VAL A 47 13.18 -15.65 -6.92
C VAL A 47 14.09 -14.97 -7.93
N ARG A 48 15.38 -14.92 -7.60
CA ARG A 48 16.43 -14.44 -8.51
C ARG A 48 16.90 -15.62 -9.37
N LEU A 49 16.92 -15.43 -10.68
CA LEU A 49 17.34 -16.42 -11.68
C LEU A 49 18.42 -15.82 -12.56
N GLU A 50 19.45 -16.59 -12.88
CA GLU A 50 20.47 -16.20 -13.86
C GLU A 50 20.38 -17.09 -15.09
N ALA A 51 20.30 -16.48 -16.27
CA ALA A 51 20.30 -17.19 -17.55
C ALA A 51 20.96 -16.35 -18.64
N ALA A 52 21.85 -16.97 -19.42
CA ALA A 52 22.55 -16.33 -20.54
C ALA A 52 23.27 -15.01 -20.20
N GLY A 53 23.79 -14.89 -18.96
CA GLY A 53 24.48 -13.67 -18.48
C GLY A 53 23.56 -12.55 -18.00
N PHE A 54 22.24 -12.77 -18.00
CA PHE A 54 21.25 -11.85 -17.44
C PHE A 54 20.73 -12.34 -16.10
N GLU A 55 20.44 -11.38 -15.22
CA GLU A 55 19.79 -11.62 -13.94
C GLU A 55 18.32 -11.19 -14.01
N PHE A 56 17.43 -12.09 -13.62
CA PHE A 56 15.98 -11.90 -13.60
C PHE A 56 15.46 -12.01 -12.18
N GLN A 57 14.42 -11.24 -11.86
CA GLN A 57 13.59 -11.47 -10.68
C GLN A 57 12.17 -11.79 -11.12
N VAL A 58 11.67 -12.94 -10.69
CA VAL A 58 10.32 -13.43 -11.04
C VAL A 58 9.55 -13.70 -9.77
N SER A 59 8.29 -13.26 -9.72
CA SER A 59 7.38 -13.59 -8.60
C SER A 59 7.18 -15.10 -8.52
N ARG A 60 7.39 -15.65 -7.33
CA ARG A 60 7.33 -17.10 -7.07
C ARG A 60 5.94 -17.53 -6.59
N TRP A 61 5.20 -16.64 -5.93
CA TRP A 61 3.93 -16.96 -5.27
C TRP A 61 2.82 -16.07 -5.83
N ARG A 62 1.59 -16.57 -5.66
CA ARG A 62 0.36 -15.83 -5.90
C ARG A 62 -0.36 -15.75 -4.57
N GLU A 63 -0.65 -14.54 -4.10
CA GLU A 63 -1.10 -14.29 -2.74
C GLU A 63 -2.47 -13.62 -2.72
N TYR A 64 -3.24 -13.98 -1.69
CA TYR A 64 -4.65 -13.68 -1.59
C TYR A 64 -4.95 -13.01 -0.26
N ARG A 65 -5.96 -12.15 -0.29
CA ARG A 65 -6.51 -11.48 0.89
C ARG A 65 -7.46 -12.40 1.65
N ALA A 66 -7.91 -11.95 2.82
CA ALA A 66 -8.79 -12.75 3.67
C ALA A 66 -10.14 -13.07 3.00
N ASP A 67 -10.57 -12.24 2.05
CA ASP A 67 -11.79 -12.42 1.25
C ASP A 67 -11.56 -13.29 -0.01
N GLY A 68 -10.34 -13.77 -0.24
CA GLY A 68 -9.96 -14.54 -1.43
C GLY A 68 -9.62 -13.71 -2.66
N SER A 69 -9.65 -12.37 -2.59
CA SER A 69 -9.20 -11.51 -3.69
C SER A 69 -7.68 -11.53 -3.84
N LEU A 70 -7.20 -11.36 -5.08
CA LEU A 70 -5.76 -11.37 -5.39
C LEU A 70 -5.08 -10.08 -4.92
N ILE A 71 -3.86 -10.21 -4.39
CA ILE A 71 -2.99 -9.06 -4.14
C ILE A 71 -2.26 -8.67 -5.42
N GLU A 72 -1.72 -9.64 -6.17
CA GLU A 72 -0.95 -9.33 -7.38
C GLU A 72 -1.77 -8.57 -8.43
N GLY A 73 -1.27 -7.42 -8.86
CA GLY A 73 -1.88 -6.59 -9.89
C GLY A 73 -3.15 -5.82 -9.46
N HIS A 74 -3.60 -5.98 -8.22
CA HIS A 74 -4.80 -5.32 -7.69
C HIS A 74 -4.49 -4.42 -6.49
N GLY A 75 -3.64 -4.89 -5.57
CA GLY A 75 -3.32 -4.18 -4.33
C GLY A 75 -4.47 -4.15 -3.32
N VAL A 76 -4.28 -3.36 -2.27
CA VAL A 76 -5.25 -3.14 -1.19
C VAL A 76 -5.85 -1.75 -1.38
N PRO A 77 -7.18 -1.60 -1.51
CA PRO A 77 -7.83 -0.30 -1.63
C PRO A 77 -7.76 0.44 -0.29
N ALA A 78 -7.75 1.77 -0.37
CA ALA A 78 -7.87 2.62 0.81
C ALA A 78 -9.34 2.82 1.18
N ASP A 79 -9.66 2.83 2.47
CA ASP A 79 -10.99 3.18 2.99
C ASP A 79 -11.35 4.63 2.67
N ILE A 80 -10.37 5.54 2.82
CA ILE A 80 -10.49 6.95 2.44
C ILE A 80 -9.49 7.25 1.34
N VAL A 81 -10.01 7.46 0.12
CA VAL A 81 -9.18 7.70 -1.06
C VAL A 81 -8.71 9.16 -1.09
N VAL A 82 -7.39 9.35 -1.00
CA VAL A 82 -6.72 10.66 -1.06
C VAL A 82 -5.48 10.55 -1.94
N ARG A 83 -5.30 11.49 -2.86
CA ARG A 83 -4.11 11.59 -3.72
C ARG A 83 -3.34 12.87 -3.41
N PRO A 84 -1.99 12.84 -3.42
CA PRO A 84 -1.20 14.06 -3.41
C PRO A 84 -1.62 14.98 -4.55
N THR A 85 -1.74 16.28 -4.26
CA THR A 85 -2.05 17.29 -5.28
C THR A 85 -0.78 17.99 -5.73
N ILE A 86 -0.73 18.44 -6.99
CA ILE A 86 0.41 19.20 -7.52
C ILE A 86 0.64 20.46 -6.67
N ALA A 87 -0.45 21.19 -6.36
CA ALA A 87 -0.41 22.38 -5.50
C ALA A 87 0.09 22.05 -4.09
N GLY A 88 -0.35 20.92 -3.51
CA GLY A 88 0.12 20.45 -2.22
C GLY A 88 1.62 20.16 -2.23
N ILE A 89 2.10 19.40 -3.22
CA ILE A 89 3.54 19.10 -3.37
C ILE A 89 4.35 20.38 -3.53
N ALA A 90 3.92 21.30 -4.40
CA ALA A 90 4.60 22.58 -4.63
C ALA A 90 4.62 23.47 -3.37
N GLY A 91 3.59 23.40 -2.53
CA GLY A 91 3.48 24.14 -1.28
C GLY A 91 4.07 23.42 -0.05
N GLY A 92 4.69 22.24 -0.21
CA GLY A 92 5.19 21.44 0.91
C GLY A 92 4.08 20.86 1.80
N VAL A 93 2.84 20.82 1.32
CA VAL A 93 1.67 20.30 2.02
C VAL A 93 1.43 18.84 1.62
N ASP A 94 1.50 17.98 2.62
CA ASP A 94 1.14 16.59 2.47
C ASP A 94 -0.37 16.39 2.61
N THR A 95 -1.07 16.30 1.48
CA THR A 95 -2.53 16.15 1.44
C THR A 95 -3.03 14.90 2.16
N VAL A 96 -2.29 13.79 2.09
CA VAL A 96 -2.70 12.52 2.74
C VAL A 96 -2.55 12.63 4.25
N LEU A 97 -1.45 13.22 4.72
CA LEU A 97 -1.24 13.46 6.15
C LEU A 97 -2.26 14.44 6.72
N ALA A 98 -2.55 15.53 6.01
CA ALA A 98 -3.54 16.52 6.44
C ALA A 98 -4.92 15.87 6.65
N VAL A 99 -5.40 15.08 5.68
CA VAL A 99 -6.68 14.37 5.79
C VAL A 99 -6.66 13.35 6.95
N ALA A 100 -5.54 12.66 7.17
CA ALA A 100 -5.42 11.73 8.29
C ALA A 100 -5.51 12.43 9.65
N LEU A 101 -4.91 13.61 9.79
CA LEU A 101 -5.00 14.43 11.00
C LEU A 101 -6.42 14.96 11.21
N ASP A 102 -7.10 15.41 10.15
CA ASP A 102 -8.47 15.89 10.24
C ASP A 102 -9.44 14.77 10.63
N TYR A 103 -9.27 13.58 10.05
CA TYR A 103 -10.03 12.39 10.45
C TYR A 103 -9.85 12.07 11.94
N LEU A 104 -8.60 12.09 12.42
CA LEU A 104 -8.25 11.84 13.82
C LEU A 104 -8.87 12.86 14.78
N ARG A 105 -8.96 14.13 14.37
CA ARG A 105 -9.56 15.21 15.19
C ARG A 105 -11.09 15.16 15.22
N SER A 106 -11.71 14.52 14.23
CA SER A 106 -13.18 14.41 14.12
C SER A 106 -13.79 13.24 14.92
N ARG A 107 -12.96 12.47 15.62
CA ARG A 107 -13.30 11.26 16.40
C ARG A 107 -13.05 11.49 17.88
#